data_AF-A0A0D6NIT0-F1
#
_entry.id   AF-A0A0D6NIT0-F1
#
_cell.length_a   1.000
_cell.length_b   1.000
_cell.length_c   1.000
_cell.angle_alpha   90.00
_cell.angle_beta   90.00
_cell.angle_gamma   90.00
#
_symmetry.space_group_name_H-M   'P 1'
#
loop_
_entity.id
_entity.type
_entity.pdbx_description
1 polymer ?
#
loop_
_entity_poly.entity_id
_entity_poly.type
_entity_poly.pdbx_seq_one_letter_code
_entity_poly.pdbx_strand_id
1 'polypeptide(L)'
;MSLFIQEFARSFDAQVGRDGGERFLKDVGRQMATRLSLPACATMDALEREMNAALALIQWGSVILDIDTSDRKLVLKHTGIPTVASVGEPSGYWLAPVLAGLYSVWLEQQPDALPDARISWAVESDVNNIQLVMLTYGH
;
A
#
# COMPACT_ATOMS: atom_id res chain seq x y z
N MET A 1 -16.07 0.84 -11.10
CA MET A 1 -15.93 0.02 -9.87
C MET A 1 -17.22 -0.76 -9.65
N SER A 2 -17.16 -2.04 -9.27
CA SER A 2 -18.34 -2.91 -9.16
C SER A 2 -19.18 -2.60 -7.90
N LEU A 3 -20.52 -2.55 -8.03
CA LEU A 3 -21.48 -2.44 -6.91
C LEU A 3 -21.23 -3.50 -5.83
N PHE A 4 -20.81 -4.70 -6.25
CA PHE A 4 -20.48 -5.79 -5.33
C PHE A 4 -19.40 -5.38 -4.31
N ILE A 5 -18.32 -4.74 -4.74
CA ILE A 5 -17.21 -4.37 -3.84
C ILE A 5 -17.65 -3.30 -2.84
N GLN A 6 -18.53 -2.39 -3.25
CA GLN A 6 -19.06 -1.36 -2.36
C GLN A 6 -19.89 -1.96 -1.23
N GLU A 7 -20.81 -2.86 -1.58
CA GLU A 7 -21.67 -3.53 -0.59
C GLU A 7 -20.89 -4.53 0.25
N PHE A 8 -19.92 -5.23 -0.34
CA PHE A 8 -19.00 -6.07 0.41
C PHE A 8 -18.23 -5.27 1.45
N ALA A 9 -17.61 -4.15 1.05
CA ALA A 9 -16.83 -3.30 1.96
C ALA A 9 -17.68 -2.78 3.13
N ARG A 10 -18.88 -2.26 2.86
CA ARG A 10 -19.82 -1.79 3.89
C ARG A 10 -20.23 -2.90 4.85
N SER A 11 -20.63 -4.05 4.31
CA SER A 11 -21.06 -5.19 5.12
C SER A 11 -19.91 -5.76 5.95
N PHE A 12 -18.71 -5.79 5.38
CA PHE A 12 -17.51 -6.28 6.05
C PHE A 12 -17.13 -5.39 7.22
N ASP A 13 -17.05 -4.07 7.03
CA ASP A 13 -16.74 -3.11 8.09
C ASP A 13 -17.77 -3.19 9.24
N ALA A 14 -19.06 -3.35 8.91
CA ALA A 14 -20.12 -3.48 9.89
C ALA A 14 -20.01 -4.75 10.76
N GLN A 15 -19.43 -5.83 10.21
CA GLN A 15 -19.32 -7.12 10.91
C GLN A 15 -17.99 -7.29 11.65
N VAL A 16 -16.89 -6.84 11.05
CA VAL A 16 -15.53 -7.07 11.57
C VAL A 16 -15.04 -5.90 12.44
N GLY A 17 -15.60 -4.71 12.22
CA GLY A 17 -15.10 -3.48 12.82
C GLY A 17 -13.81 -3.01 12.16
N ARG A 18 -13.43 -1.75 12.44
CA ARG A 18 -12.33 -1.05 11.76
C ARG A 18 -10.98 -1.76 11.92
N ASP A 19 -10.57 -2.03 13.15
CA ASP A 19 -9.22 -2.57 13.42
C ASP A 19 -9.04 -4.00 12.88
N GLY A 20 -10.08 -4.83 13.02
CA GLY A 20 -10.09 -6.17 12.47
C GLY A 20 -10.09 -6.14 10.93
N GLY A 21 -10.84 -5.20 10.34
CA GLY A 21 -10.89 -5.04 8.90
C GLY A 21 -9.58 -4.55 8.30
N GLU A 22 -8.93 -3.57 8.94
CA GLU A 22 -7.60 -3.11 8.54
C GLU A 22 -6.58 -4.24 8.58
N ARG A 23 -6.57 -5.03 9.66
CA ARG A 23 -5.67 -6.19 9.79
C ARG A 23 -5.92 -7.21 8.69
N PHE A 24 -7.19 -7.55 8.43
CA PHE A 24 -7.54 -8.48 7.36
C PHE A 24 -7.07 -7.98 5.98
N LEU A 25 -7.30 -6.71 5.67
CA LEU A 25 -6.89 -6.13 4.39
C LEU A 25 -5.36 -6.06 4.25
N LYS A 26 -4.63 -5.79 5.33
CA LYS A 26 -3.17 -5.95 5.36
C LYS A 26 -2.76 -7.38 5.06
N ASP A 27 -3.40 -8.37 5.69
CA ASP A 27 -3.09 -9.79 5.45
C ASP A 27 -3.38 -10.20 3.98
N VAL A 28 -4.43 -9.66 3.37
CA VAL A 28 -4.70 -9.81 1.91
C VAL A 28 -3.55 -9.23 1.09
N GLY A 29 -3.09 -8.02 1.42
CA GLY A 29 -1.94 -7.40 0.75
C GLY A 29 -0.66 -8.23 0.84
N ARG A 30 -0.37 -8.78 2.03
CA ARG A 30 0.77 -9.69 2.23
C ARG A 30 0.66 -10.93 1.35
N GLN A 31 -0.55 -11.51 1.21
CA GLN A 31 -0.78 -12.65 0.31
C GLN A 31 -0.70 -12.28 -1.17
N MET A 32 -1.06 -11.06 -1.57
CA MET A 32 -0.88 -10.59 -2.93
C MET A 32 0.62 -10.50 -3.28
N ALA A 33 1.44 -10.01 -2.36
CA ALA A 33 2.88 -9.87 -2.55
C ALA A 33 3.60 -11.20 -2.82
N THR A 34 3.14 -12.31 -2.22
CA THR A 34 3.73 -13.64 -2.49
C THR A 34 3.42 -14.16 -3.89
N ARG A 35 2.35 -13.66 -4.52
CA ARG A 35 1.96 -14.00 -5.90
C ARG A 35 2.55 -13.02 -6.92
N LEU A 36 2.74 -11.77 -6.51
CA LEU A 36 3.39 -10.70 -7.26
C LEU A 36 4.80 -10.48 -6.70
N SER A 37 5.61 -11.54 -6.67
CA SER A 37 6.95 -11.47 -6.07
C SER A 37 7.86 -10.55 -6.87
N LEU A 38 8.66 -9.74 -6.18
CA LEU A 38 9.71 -8.94 -6.81
C LEU A 38 11.04 -9.69 -6.82
N PRO A 39 11.90 -9.45 -7.82
CA PRO A 39 13.29 -9.88 -7.75
C PRO A 39 14.05 -9.09 -6.68
N ALA A 40 15.21 -9.63 -6.28
CA ALA A 40 16.16 -8.87 -5.45
C ALA A 40 16.71 -7.68 -6.24
N CYS A 41 16.53 -6.48 -5.69
CA CYS A 41 16.93 -5.23 -6.32
C CYS A 41 18.17 -4.65 -5.62
N ALA A 42 19.19 -4.27 -6.41
CA ALA A 42 20.43 -3.70 -5.89
C ALA A 42 20.39 -2.16 -5.71
N THR A 43 19.34 -1.50 -6.19
CA THR A 43 19.19 -0.03 -6.12
C THR A 43 17.73 0.33 -5.89
N MET A 44 17.50 1.50 -5.28
CA MET A 44 16.16 2.05 -5.07
C MET A 44 15.42 2.26 -6.39
N ASP A 45 16.10 2.77 -7.43
CA ASP A 45 15.51 2.94 -8.75
C ASP A 45 15.09 1.61 -9.39
N ALA A 46 15.86 0.54 -9.19
CA ALA A 46 15.47 -0.79 -9.66
C ALA A 46 14.23 -1.30 -8.90
N LEU A 47 14.21 -1.13 -7.58
CA LEU A 47 13.08 -1.51 -6.75
C LEU A 47 11.79 -0.77 -7.16
N GLU A 48 11.87 0.54 -7.36
CA GLU A 48 10.74 1.35 -7.83
C GLU A 48 10.22 0.85 -9.17
N ARG A 49 11.11 0.55 -10.14
CA ARG A 49 10.70 0.02 -11.44
C ARG A 49 9.99 -1.33 -11.33
N GLU A 50 10.53 -2.26 -10.54
CA GLU A 50 9.93 -3.58 -10.36
C GLU A 50 8.58 -3.50 -9.62
N MET A 51 8.46 -2.64 -8.61
CA MET A 51 7.19 -2.35 -7.94
C MET A 51 6.14 -1.83 -8.93
N ASN A 52 6.51 -0.84 -9.76
CA ASN A 52 5.60 -0.27 -10.75
C ASN A 52 5.22 -1.27 -11.85
N ALA A 53 6.15 -2.14 -12.27
CA ALA A 53 5.84 -3.22 -13.20
C ALA A 53 4.80 -4.19 -12.60
N ALA A 54 4.97 -4.59 -11.34
CA ALA A 54 4.02 -5.47 -10.65
C ALA A 54 2.64 -4.82 -10.44
N LEU A 55 2.59 -3.53 -10.06
CA LEU A 55 1.33 -2.78 -9.92
C LEU A 55 0.60 -2.63 -11.24
N ALA A 56 1.33 -2.42 -12.34
CA ALA A 56 0.75 -2.32 -13.68
C ALA A 56 0.06 -3.63 -14.11
N LEU A 57 0.58 -4.80 -13.73
CA LEU A 57 -0.06 -6.09 -14.05
C LEU A 57 -1.49 -6.21 -13.48
N ILE A 58 -1.75 -5.56 -12.35
CA ILE A 58 -3.06 -5.57 -11.69
C ILE A 58 -3.84 -4.26 -11.85
N GLN A 59 -3.26 -3.24 -12.50
CA GLN A 59 -3.82 -1.90 -12.66
C GLN A 59 -4.07 -1.18 -11.31
N TRP A 60 -3.13 -1.29 -10.38
CA TRP A 60 -3.21 -0.66 -9.05
C TRP A 60 -2.33 0.59 -8.95
N GLY A 61 -2.28 1.39 -10.02
CA GLY A 61 -1.58 2.67 -10.01
C GLY A 61 -0.07 2.54 -10.02
N SER A 62 0.61 3.47 -9.35
CA SER A 62 2.07 3.63 -9.38
C SER A 62 2.62 4.15 -8.05
N VAL A 63 3.93 3.97 -7.84
CA VAL A 63 4.62 4.41 -6.63
C VAL A 63 5.90 5.15 -6.96
N ILE A 64 6.21 6.16 -6.15
CA ILE A 64 7.51 6.84 -6.12
C ILE A 64 8.15 6.57 -4.76
N LEU A 65 9.42 6.19 -4.76
CA LEU A 65 10.25 5.97 -3.59
C LEU A 65 11.09 7.21 -3.29
N ASP A 66 11.13 7.61 -2.03
CA ASP A 66 11.87 8.76 -1.54
C ASP A 66 12.52 8.44 -0.19
N ILE A 67 13.64 9.07 0.12
CA ILE A 67 14.34 8.85 1.40
C ILE A 67 14.15 10.10 2.25
N ASP A 68 13.48 9.94 3.39
CA ASP A 68 13.55 10.95 4.44
C ASP A 68 14.87 10.80 5.18
N THR A 69 15.83 11.66 4.84
CA THR A 69 17.16 11.67 5.45
C THR A 69 17.17 12.11 6.91
N SER A 70 16.14 12.84 7.35
CA SER A 70 16.05 13.37 8.71
C SER A 70 15.65 12.25 9.67
N ASP A 71 14.65 11.47 9.27
CA ASP A 71 14.08 10.39 10.07
C ASP A 71 14.67 9.01 9.74
N ARG A 72 15.51 8.93 8.70
CA ARG A 72 16.08 7.68 8.15
C ARG A 72 14.99 6.67 7.77
N LYS A 73 13.95 7.16 7.08
CA LYS A 73 12.81 6.34 6.65
C LYS A 73 12.70 6.33 5.14
N LEU A 74 12.26 5.21 4.60
CA LEU A 74 11.83 5.12 3.20
C LEU A 74 10.37 5.58 3.13
N VAL A 75 10.08 6.54 2.27
CA VAL A 75 8.75 7.07 2.02
C VAL A 75 8.28 6.59 0.64
N LEU A 76 7.09 6.01 0.60
CA LEU A 76 6.44 5.55 -0.62
C LEU A 76 5.21 6.42 -0.87
N LYS A 77 5.19 7.07 -2.04
CA LYS A 77 4.09 7.93 -2.48
C LYS A 77 3.29 7.18 -3.54
N HIS A 78 2.18 6.55 -3.15
CA HIS A 78 1.37 5.73 -4.04
C HIS A 78 0.19 6.52 -4.62
N THR A 79 0.05 6.50 -5.94
CA THR A 79 -1.01 7.11 -6.72
C THR A 79 -1.86 6.05 -7.42
N GLY A 80 -3.14 6.33 -7.65
CA GLY A 80 -3.97 5.50 -8.54
C GLY A 80 -4.47 4.19 -7.93
N ILE A 81 -4.54 4.08 -6.61
CA ILE A 81 -5.21 2.96 -5.96
C ILE A 81 -6.69 2.90 -6.41
N PRO A 82 -7.25 1.70 -6.67
CA PRO A 82 -8.68 1.56 -6.94
C PRO A 82 -9.54 2.09 -5.77
N THR A 83 -10.44 3.04 -6.04
CA THR A 83 -11.28 3.65 -5.00
C THR A 83 -12.64 2.96 -4.83
N VAL A 84 -13.05 2.73 -3.58
CA VAL A 84 -14.32 2.05 -3.27
C VAL A 84 -15.39 3.07 -2.86
N ALA A 85 -15.95 3.74 -3.86
CA ALA A 85 -17.02 4.74 -3.70
C ALA A 85 -16.77 5.66 -2.49
N SER A 86 -17.70 5.69 -1.53
CA SER A 86 -17.59 6.51 -0.33
C SER A 86 -17.12 5.74 0.92
N VAL A 87 -16.62 4.50 0.76
CA VAL A 87 -16.25 3.60 1.86
C VAL A 87 -14.79 3.78 2.24
N GLY A 88 -14.48 3.61 3.53
CA GLY A 88 -13.14 3.85 4.10
C GLY A 88 -12.99 5.23 4.72
N GLU A 89 -11.90 5.41 5.45
CA GLU A 89 -11.52 6.64 6.14
C GLU A 89 -10.06 6.95 5.80
N PRO A 90 -9.78 7.92 4.89
CA PRO A 90 -10.73 8.78 4.18
C PRO A 90 -11.57 8.06 3.11
N SER A 91 -12.68 8.71 2.75
CA SER A 91 -13.69 8.18 1.83
C SER A 91 -13.09 7.74 0.49
N GLY A 92 -13.36 6.51 0.07
CA GLY A 92 -12.86 5.91 -1.15
C GLY A 92 -11.57 5.10 -0.99
N TYR A 93 -10.85 5.24 0.12
CA TYR A 93 -9.54 4.61 0.36
C TYR A 93 -9.62 3.34 1.20
N TRP A 94 -10.77 2.65 1.19
CA TRP A 94 -10.96 1.40 1.93
C TRP A 94 -9.89 0.33 1.63
N LEU A 95 -9.32 0.32 0.41
CA LEU A 95 -8.27 -0.62 0.02
C LEU A 95 -6.85 -0.21 0.43
N ALA A 96 -6.63 0.98 1.01
CA ALA A 96 -5.30 1.45 1.38
C ALA A 96 -4.51 0.49 2.31
N PRO A 97 -5.13 -0.20 3.30
CA PRO A 97 -4.40 -1.17 4.13
C PRO A 97 -3.82 -2.35 3.33
N VAL A 98 -4.42 -2.69 2.18
CA VAL A 98 -3.89 -3.73 1.28
C VAL A 98 -2.52 -3.34 0.76
N LEU A 99 -2.31 -2.05 0.41
CA LEU A 99 -1.00 -1.56 0.01
C LEU A 99 0.03 -1.68 1.14
N ALA A 100 -0.36 -1.38 2.38
CA ALA A 100 0.54 -1.51 3.52
C ALA A 100 1.02 -2.96 3.69
N GLY A 101 0.13 -3.94 3.55
CA GLY A 101 0.51 -5.35 3.54
C GLY A 101 1.40 -5.75 2.36
N LEU A 102 1.05 -5.29 1.16
CA LEU A 102 1.76 -5.57 -0.10
C LEU A 102 3.21 -5.06 -0.03
N TYR A 103 3.39 -3.78 0.27
CA TYR A 103 4.70 -3.16 0.36
C TYR A 103 5.55 -3.72 1.49
N SER A 104 4.93 -4.15 2.61
CA SER A 104 5.69 -4.74 3.73
C SER A 104 6.44 -5.97 3.26
N VAL A 105 5.76 -6.88 2.56
CA VAL A 105 6.38 -8.12 2.07
C VAL A 105 7.39 -7.83 0.97
N TRP A 106 7.12 -6.90 0.05
CA TRP A 106 8.08 -6.53 -1.00
C TRP A 106 9.38 -5.96 -0.44
N LEU A 107 9.31 -5.16 0.61
CA LEU A 107 10.48 -4.59 1.29
C LEU A 107 11.19 -5.64 2.17
N GLU A 108 10.45 -6.46 2.90
CA GLU A 108 10.98 -7.58 3.70
C GLU A 108 11.77 -8.60 2.85
N GLN A 109 11.46 -8.72 1.55
CA GLN A 109 12.13 -9.62 0.61
C GLN A 109 13.42 -9.04 0.01
N GLN A 110 13.72 -7.75 0.21
CA GLN A 110 14.92 -7.14 -0.36
C GLN A 110 16.18 -7.51 0.44
N PRO A 111 17.36 -7.59 -0.21
CA PRO A 111 18.61 -7.95 0.46
C PRO A 111 18.98 -7.04 1.64
N ASP A 112 18.67 -5.74 1.52
CA ASP A 112 18.99 -4.71 2.53
C ASP A 112 17.77 -4.38 3.41
N ALA A 113 16.83 -5.32 3.56
CA ALA A 113 15.68 -5.15 4.44
C ALA A 113 16.13 -4.80 5.86
N LEU A 114 15.49 -3.78 6.45
CA LEU A 114 15.78 -3.36 7.81
C LEU A 114 15.11 -4.34 8.79
N PRO A 115 15.87 -4.99 9.70
CA PRO A 115 15.28 -5.82 10.75
C PRO A 115 14.29 -5.00 11.58
N ASP A 116 13.14 -5.58 11.92
CA ASP A 116 12.08 -4.95 12.74
C ASP A 116 11.44 -3.68 12.17
N ALA A 117 11.78 -3.24 10.95
CA ALA A 117 11.14 -2.11 10.31
C ALA A 117 9.66 -2.42 10.01
N ARG A 118 8.81 -1.40 10.18
CA ARG A 118 7.37 -1.51 9.99
C ARG A 118 6.91 -0.52 8.94
N ILE A 119 5.86 -0.90 8.22
CA ILE A 119 5.11 0.04 7.40
C ILE A 119 4.01 0.68 8.25
N SER A 120 4.05 2.01 8.33
CA SER A 120 2.87 2.83 8.61
C SER A 120 2.32 3.40 7.32
N TRP A 121 1.04 3.77 7.31
CA TRP A 121 0.41 4.37 6.16
C TRP A 121 -0.57 5.47 6.59
N ALA A 122 -0.74 6.46 5.73
CA ALA A 122 -1.72 7.51 5.84
C ALA A 122 -2.21 7.86 4.43
N VAL A 123 -3.39 8.48 4.33
CA VAL A 123 -3.85 9.08 3.08
C VAL A 123 -3.70 10.58 3.21
N GLU A 124 -2.97 11.18 2.29
CA GLU A 124 -2.64 12.60 2.30
C GLU A 124 -3.05 13.24 0.97
N SER A 125 -3.42 14.51 1.00
CA SER A 125 -3.68 15.29 -0.21
C SER A 125 -2.42 16.04 -0.62
N ASP A 126 -2.02 15.92 -1.88
CA ASP A 126 -0.95 16.73 -2.45
C ASP A 126 -1.39 18.18 -2.70
N VAL A 127 -0.46 19.01 -3.21
CA VAL A 127 -0.69 20.44 -3.50
C VAL A 127 -1.81 20.65 -4.55
N ASN A 128 -2.09 19.64 -5.37
CA ASN A 128 -3.15 19.65 -6.38
C ASN A 128 -4.44 18.98 -5.89
N ASN A 129 -4.55 18.69 -4.59
CA ASN A 129 -5.66 17.97 -3.97
C ASN A 129 -5.85 16.54 -4.50
N ILE A 130 -4.77 15.93 -5.01
CA ILE A 130 -4.72 14.53 -5.37
C ILE A 130 -4.42 13.75 -4.09
N GLN A 131 -5.34 12.84 -3.75
CA GLN A 131 -5.22 11.98 -2.59
C GLN A 131 -4.24 10.82 -2.89
N LEU A 132 -3.18 10.73 -2.11
CA LEU A 132 -2.07 9.78 -2.19
C LEU A 132 -2.08 8.86 -0.98
N VAL A 133 -1.70 7.60 -1.16
CA VAL A 133 -1.38 6.74 -0.02
C VAL A 133 0.09 6.90 0.27
N MET A 134 0.39 7.55 1.39
CA MET A 134 1.73 7.73 1.92
C MET A 134 2.05 6.54 2.80
N LEU A 135 3.12 5.81 2.49
CA LEU A 135 3.62 4.75 3.34
C LEU A 135 5.02 5.06 3.80
N THR A 136 5.32 4.73 5.05
CA THR A 136 6.62 4.98 5.65
C THR A 136 7.17 3.68 6.21
N TYR A 137 8.36 3.31 5.74
CA TYR A 137 9.08 2.11 6.17
C TYR A 137 10.31 2.51 6.99
N GLY A 138 10.34 2.07 8.24
CA GLY A 138 11.40 2.35 9.20
C GLY A 138 11.05 1.88 10.62
N HIS A 139 11.84 2.33 11.61
CA HIS A 139 11.63 2.05 13.03
C HIS A 139 10.64 3.02 13.69
#